data_AF-A0A1Q7MAL6-F1
#
_entry.id   AF-A0A1Q7MAL6-F1
#
_cell.length_a   1.000
_cell.length_b   1.000
_cell.length_c   1.000
_cell.angle_alpha   90.00
_cell.angle_beta   90.00
_cell.angle_gamma   90.00
#
_symmetry.space_group_name_H-M   'P 1'
#
loop_
_entity.id
_entity.type
_entity.pdbx_description
1 polymer ?
#
loop_
_entity_poly.entity_id
_entity_poly.type
_entity_poly.pdbx_seq_one_letter_code
_entity_poly.pdbx_strand_id
1 'polypeptide(L)' 'MPPIAVGYQAFAKGSEEEFGAVRQVRPQDLVVYIEDAGDTIIPIAAVTDVVEGKVIIDIQRLDETVRRAIENAHRDEDFP' A
#
# COMPACT_ATOMS: atom_id res chain seq x y z
N MET A 1 -9.77 -12.95 5.56
CA MET A 1 -9.86 -11.63 4.91
C MET A 1 -10.71 -11.77 3.65
N PRO A 2 -11.51 -10.77 3.29
CA PRO A 2 -12.12 -10.66 1.97
C PRO A 2 -11.07 -10.73 0.84
N PRO A 3 -11.47 -11.04 -0.41
CA PRO A 3 -10.54 -11.01 -1.54
C PRO A 3 -10.04 -9.59 -1.82
N ILE A 4 -8.75 -9.49 -2.19
CA ILE A 4 -8.14 -8.25 -2.68
C ILE A 4 -8.38 -8.16 -4.18
N ALA A 5 -8.70 -6.97 -4.68
CA ALA A 5 -8.89 -6.71 -6.10
C ALA A 5 -8.00 -5.57 -6.59
N VAL A 6 -7.75 -5.57 -7.91
CA VAL A 6 -7.11 -4.44 -8.59
C VAL A 6 -7.99 -3.20 -8.44
N GLY A 7 -7.36 -2.04 -8.20
CA GLY A 7 -8.03 -0.76 -7.96
C GLY A 7 -8.37 -0.52 -6.48
N TYR A 8 -8.17 -1.49 -5.59
CA TYR A 8 -8.27 -1.22 -4.15
C TYR A 8 -7.16 -0.29 -3.68
N GLN A 9 -7.48 0.58 -2.73
CA GLN A 9 -6.56 1.56 -2.18
C GLN A 9 -5.73 0.94 -1.04
N ALA A 10 -4.46 1.28 -0.96
CA ALA A 10 -3.50 0.77 0.01
C ALA A 10 -3.29 1.78 1.13
N PHE A 11 -3.51 1.36 2.38
CA PHE A 11 -3.39 2.20 3.57
C PHE A 11 -2.35 1.63 4.52
N ALA A 12 -1.55 2.50 5.13
CA ALA A 12 -0.75 2.10 6.26
C ALA A 12 -1.66 1.79 7.46
N LYS A 13 -1.33 0.77 8.25
CA LYS A 13 -2.10 0.40 9.43
C LYS A 13 -2.18 1.59 10.40
N GLY A 14 -3.40 2.05 10.66
CA GLY A 14 -3.67 3.20 11.54
C GLY A 14 -3.65 4.56 10.84
N SER A 15 -3.44 4.60 9.52
CA SER A 15 -3.60 5.79 8.69
C SER A 15 -5.05 5.95 8.23
N GLU A 16 -5.48 7.20 8.04
CA GLU A 16 -6.74 7.55 7.36
C GLU A 16 -6.55 7.89 5.88
N GLU A 17 -5.29 8.06 5.45
CA GLU A 17 -4.88 8.42 4.09
C GLU A 17 -4.25 7.20 3.38
N GLU A 18 -4.59 7.02 2.11
CA GLU A 18 -3.94 6.03 1.23
C GLU A 18 -2.53 6.47 0.84
N PHE A 19 -1.68 5.50 0.51
CA PHE A 19 -0.36 5.77 -0.08
C PHE A 19 -0.23 5.25 -1.51
N GLY A 20 -1.29 4.62 -2.04
CA GLY A 20 -1.22 3.99 -3.35
C GLY A 20 -2.39 3.07 -3.66
N ALA A 21 -2.34 2.42 -4.83
CA ALA A 21 -3.41 1.58 -5.33
C ALA A 21 -2.91 0.22 -5.87
N VAL A 22 -3.67 -0.85 -5.63
CA VAL A 22 -3.36 -2.19 -6.12
C VAL A 22 -3.46 -2.25 -7.64
N ARG A 23 -2.37 -2.57 -8.31
CA ARG A 23 -2.25 -2.75 -9.77
C ARG A 23 -2.33 -4.21 -10.18
N GLN A 24 -1.83 -5.11 -9.34
CA GLN A 24 -1.87 -6.56 -9.58
C GLN A 24 -1.96 -7.31 -8.25
N VAL A 25 -2.70 -8.43 -8.26
CA VAL A 25 -2.75 -9.39 -7.15
C VAL A 25 -2.06 -10.67 -7.61
N ARG A 26 -1.05 -11.12 -6.86
CA ARG A 26 -0.32 -12.38 -7.10
C ARG A 26 -0.44 -13.29 -5.87
N PRO A 27 -0.10 -14.59 -5.98
CA PRO A 27 -0.25 -15.52 -4.86
C PRO A 27 0.54 -15.16 -3.59
N GLN A 28 1.66 -14.46 -3.70
CA GLN A 28 2.56 -14.13 -2.59
C GLN A 28 2.75 -12.63 -2.36
N ASP A 29 2.32 -11.80 -3.32
CA ASP A 29 2.56 -10.36 -3.31
C ASP A 29 1.46 -9.59 -4.05
N LEU A 30 1.41 -8.29 -3.76
CA LEU A 30 0.66 -7.30 -4.50
C LEU A 30 1.66 -6.43 -5.26
N VAL A 31 1.26 -5.96 -6.43
CA VAL A 31 1.89 -4.78 -7.03
C VAL A 31 1.02 -3.59 -6.67
N VAL A 32 1.60 -2.63 -5.97
CA VAL A 32 0.95 -1.38 -5.56
C VAL A 32 1.67 -0.24 -6.28
N TYR A 33 0.91 0.59 -6.99
CA TYR A 33 1.46 1.85 -7.47
C TYR A 33 1.53 2.82 -6.30
N ILE A 34 2.74 3.29 -5.99
CA ILE A 34 3.02 4.32 -4.98
C ILE A 34 3.46 5.57 -5.75
N GLU A 35 2.92 6.73 -5.38
CA GLU A 35 3.32 8.00 -6.00
C GLU A 35 4.85 8.20 -5.89
N ASP A 36 5.45 8.70 -6.98
CA ASP A 36 6.90 8.92 -7.15
C ASP A 36 7.85 7.71 -7.00
N ALA A 37 7.34 6.54 -6.59
CA ALA A 37 8.09 5.28 -6.56
C ALA A 37 7.63 4.28 -7.63
N GLY A 38 6.43 4.46 -8.18
CA GLY A 38 5.85 3.59 -9.20
C GLY A 38 5.40 2.24 -8.65
N ASP A 39 5.38 1.23 -9.53
CA ASP A 39 4.94 -0.13 -9.19
C ASP A 39 5.90 -0.80 -8.20
N THR A 40 5.42 -0.99 -6.97
CA THR A 40 6.16 -1.52 -5.83
C THR A 40 5.57 -2.86 -5.38
N ILE A 41 6.43 -3.82 -5.08
CA ILE A 41 6.03 -5.15 -4.63
C ILE A 41 5.79 -5.13 -3.11
N ILE A 42 4.58 -5.47 -2.69
CA ILE A 42 4.19 -5.59 -1.29
C ILE A 42 3.92 -7.07 -0.98
N PRO A 43 4.62 -7.69 -0.01
CA PRO A 43 4.36 -9.07 0.35
C PRO A 43 2.97 -9.21 0.98
N ILE A 44 2.24 -10.27 0.62
CA ILE A 44 0.89 -10.52 1.16
C ILE A 44 0.91 -10.67 2.69
N ALA A 45 2.05 -11.11 3.26
CA ALA A 45 2.25 -11.23 4.70
C ALA A 45 2.28 -9.89 5.46
N ALA A 46 2.44 -8.77 4.75
CA ALA A 46 2.31 -7.43 5.33
C ALA A 46 0.86 -6.93 5.36
N VAL A 47 -0.06 -7.56 4.63
CA VAL A 47 -1.49 -7.20 4.66
C VAL A 47 -2.10 -7.68 5.98
N THR A 48 -2.71 -6.78 6.72
CA THR A 48 -3.36 -7.06 8.00
C THR A 48 -4.88 -7.10 7.92
N ASP A 49 -5.48 -6.37 6.97
CA ASP A 49 -6.93 -6.38 6.77
C ASP A 49 -7.32 -5.95 5.35
N VAL A 50 -8.56 -6.27 4.96
CA VAL A 50 -9.19 -5.82 3.72
C VAL A 50 -10.63 -5.43 4.02
N VAL A 51 -10.95 -4.14 3.86
CA VAL A 51 -12.25 -3.58 4.26
C VAL A 51 -12.68 -2.53 3.25
N GLU A 52 -13.91 -2.64 2.71
CA GLU A 52 -14.52 -1.60 1.87
C GLU A 52 -13.63 -1.08 0.71
N GLY A 53 -12.95 -1.97 0.00
CA GLY A 53 -12.06 -1.58 -1.10
C GLY A 53 -10.69 -1.04 -0.65
N LYS A 54 -10.38 -1.14 0.64
CA LYS A 54 -9.09 -0.77 1.24
C LYS A 54 -8.30 -2.03 1.59
N VAL A 55 -6.99 -1.98 1.36
CA VAL A 55 -6.02 -2.98 1.81
C VAL A 55 -5.15 -2.33 2.88
N ILE A 56 -5.25 -2.85 4.10
CA ILE A 56 -4.53 -2.30 5.26
C ILE A 56 -3.20 -3.05 5.42
N ILE A 57 -2.09 -2.32 5.38
CA ILE A 57 -0.73 -2.88 5.34
C ILE A 57 0.07 -2.42 6.57
N ASP A 58 0.68 -3.39 7.26
CA ASP A 58 1.65 -3.13 8.31
C ASP A 58 3.00 -2.78 7.70
N ILE A 59 3.25 -1.47 7.54
CA ILE A 59 4.46 -0.95 6.91
C ILE A 59 5.74 -1.33 7.65
N GLN A 60 5.66 -1.67 8.94
CA GLN A 60 6.82 -2.13 9.73
C GLN A 60 7.34 -3.50 9.28
N ARG A 61 6.55 -4.23 8.47
CA ARG A 61 6.95 -5.51 7.84
C ARG A 61 7.57 -5.32 6.46
N LEU A 62 7.72 -4.08 5.99
CA LEU A 62 8.31 -3.74 4.71
C LEU A 62 9.77 -3.33 4.89
N ASP A 63 10.56 -3.49 3.83
CA ASP A 63 11.92 -2.99 3.83
C ASP A 63 11.98 -1.45 3.93
N GLU A 64 13.15 -0.94 4.30
CA GLU A 64 13.37 0.50 4.48
C GLU A 64 13.11 1.31 3.21
N THR A 65 13.38 0.75 2.03
CA THR A 65 13.20 1.45 0.75
C THR A 65 11.72 1.69 0.48
N VAL A 66 10.88 0.66 0.68
CA VAL A 66 9.42 0.77 0.52
C VAL A 66 8.83 1.70 1.57
N ARG A 67 9.28 1.61 2.83
CA ARG A 67 8.82 2.54 3.88
C ARG A 67 9.08 4.01 3.51
N ARG A 68 10.26 4.32 2.98
CA ARG A 68 10.58 5.68 2.51
C ARG A 68 9.74 6.14 1.33
N ALA A 69 9.43 5.24 0.39
CA ALA A 69 8.54 5.55 -0.72
C ALA A 69 7.15 5.97 -0.22
N ILE A 70 6.60 5.24 0.76
CA ILE A 70 5.32 5.57 1.39
C ILE A 70 5.38 6.92 2.12
N GLU A 71 6.45 7.16 2.89
CA GLU A 71 6.65 8.46 3.57
C GLU A 71 6.78 9.64 2.60
N ASN A 72 7.31 9.41 1.40
CA ASN A 72 7.40 10.44 0.37
C ASN A 72 6.03 10.73 -0.24
N ALA A 73 5.26 9.70 -0.59
CA ALA A 73 3.93 9.86 -1.19
C ALA A 73 3.01 10.75 -0.34
N HIS A 74 2.97 10.55 0.99
CA HIS A 74 2.16 11.42 1.86
C HIS A 74 2.71 12.87 1.98
N ARG A 75 4.00 13.12 1.75
CA ARG A 75 4.56 14.47 1.86
C ARG A 75 4.15 15.38 0.70
N ASP A 76 3.89 14.81 -0.46
CA ASP A 76 3.54 15.58 -1.65
C ASP A 76 2.06 15.99 -1.66
N GLU A 77 1.21 15.32 -0.87
CA GLU A 77 -0.20 15.68 -0.66
C GLU A 77 -0.38 16.91 0.27
N ASP A 78 0.64 17.23 1.08
CA ASP A 78 0.61 18.32 2.08
C ASP A 78 1.17 19.66 1.54
N PHE A 79 1.49 19.75 0.24
CA PHE A 79 1.97 20.98 -0.38
C PHE A 79 0.80 21.92 -0.80
N PRO A 80 0.73 23.16 -0.29
CA PRO A 80 -0.38 24.10 -0.53
C PRO A 80 -0.42 24.71 -1.94
#